data_AF-A0A8T4ZVJ7-F1
#
_entry.id   AF-A0A8T4ZVJ7-F1
#
_cell.length_a   1.000
_cell.length_b   1.000
_cell.length_c   1.000
_cell.angle_alpha   90.00
_cell.angle_beta   90.00
_cell.angle_gamma   90.00
#
_symmetry.space_group_name_H-M   'P 1'
#
loop_
_entity.id
_entity.type
_entity.pdbx_description
1 polymer ?
#
loop_
_entity_poly.entity_id
_entity_poly.type
_entity_poly.pdbx_seq_one_letter_code
_entity_poly.pdbx_strand_id
1 'polypeptide(L)'
;MSGEQTVVVSINQDYCSRCSICYSICPYEAVRRDAETGKVEIDLQKCQVCGICYSACPVFAIEIVYYDYDSLVGYVEGERKRTGAETLVLMCRGNSPSTREVEEILAEQGLSIKDYIPLRLPCSGRIPTEFIFKVLGSGIKNVVSVQCEDFFCRFKEGTKINTRRLFLGRRVLEELGFSKDAVQVVKYSRKAVYDTTKCVGCDKCVFICPYAAIEAEPFATPKVLNDYCMGCGACALVCPHHAIQVKGFEFENVLKRYSDSAIRLKAEGKSPVILVFCCQWSEFSALDNPEGILFKRNAVTFEVPCFKALDPVHVVNALRNGFDGVMAVVCSAKDCKLQEGRDTAERNMNVLRDVLKKMGLIERFELYEVSPRDAGKFEERLEDFVRRVSALPPIKPLRMEA
;
A
#
# COMPACT_ATOMS: atom_id res chain seq x y z
N MET A 1 23.45 21.12 -8.93
CA MET A 1 24.19 20.48 -7.83
C MET A 1 23.97 18.99 -7.98
N SER A 2 25.04 18.20 -8.08
CA SER A 2 25.00 16.76 -8.32
C SER A 2 24.12 16.08 -7.27
N GLY A 3 22.96 15.57 -7.70
CA GLY A 3 21.99 14.91 -6.84
C GLY A 3 22.59 13.62 -6.30
N GLU A 4 22.99 13.64 -5.04
CA GLU A 4 23.33 12.42 -4.31
C GLU A 4 22.05 11.60 -4.15
N GLN A 5 22.02 10.43 -4.76
CA GLN A 5 20.86 9.53 -4.66
C GLN A 5 20.77 9.03 -3.22
N THR A 6 19.76 9.50 -2.48
CA THR A 6 19.52 9.06 -1.10
C THR A 6 19.30 7.55 -1.07
N VAL A 7 20.20 6.83 -0.40
CA VAL A 7 20.12 5.37 -0.27
C VAL A 7 19.08 5.02 0.80
N VAL A 8 17.99 4.34 0.40
CA VAL A 8 16.85 4.06 1.29
C VAL A 8 17.16 3.07 2.41
N VAL A 9 18.10 2.14 2.22
CA VAL A 9 18.58 1.22 3.27
C VAL A 9 20.09 1.06 3.16
N SER A 10 20.82 1.29 4.25
CA SER A 10 22.28 1.16 4.31
C SER A 10 22.71 0.37 5.56
N ILE A 11 23.96 -0.08 5.57
CA ILE A 11 24.58 -0.72 6.73
C ILE A 11 25.80 0.08 7.14
N ASN A 12 25.76 0.65 8.34
CA ASN A 12 26.89 1.25 9.00
C ASN A 12 27.92 0.16 9.36
N GLN A 13 29.05 0.16 8.65
CA GLN A 13 30.06 -0.90 8.79
C GLN A 13 30.85 -0.80 10.10
N ASP A 14 30.87 0.38 10.74
CA ASP A 14 31.57 0.59 12.02
C ASP A 14 30.80 -0.05 13.18
N TYR A 15 29.46 -0.09 13.08
CA TYR A 15 28.60 -0.77 14.06
C TYR A 15 28.33 -2.24 13.73
N CYS A 16 28.54 -2.67 12.47
CA CYS A 16 28.16 -4.01 12.04
C CYS A 16 29.00 -5.12 12.70
N SER A 17 28.37 -5.96 13.53
CA SER A 17 29.01 -7.12 14.17
C SER A 17 29.26 -8.32 13.24
N ARG A 18 28.85 -8.23 11.97
CA ARG A 18 29.01 -9.30 10.95
C ARG A 18 28.34 -10.65 11.32
N CYS A 19 27.38 -10.65 12.24
CA CYS A 19 26.68 -11.84 12.74
C CYS A 19 25.77 -12.54 11.72
N SER A 20 25.49 -11.92 10.56
CA SER A 20 24.70 -12.50 9.45
C SER A 20 23.22 -12.82 9.77
N ILE A 21 22.64 -12.23 10.83
CA ILE A 21 21.19 -12.34 11.11
C ILE A 21 20.37 -11.70 9.99
N CYS A 22 20.77 -10.51 9.53
CA CYS A 22 20.10 -9.80 8.43
C CYS A 22 20.12 -10.59 7.11
N TYR A 23 21.18 -11.37 6.86
CA TYR A 23 21.27 -12.32 5.75
C TYR A 23 20.21 -13.41 5.90
N SER A 24 20.19 -14.09 7.04
CA SER A 24 19.33 -15.25 7.29
C SER A 24 17.84 -14.92 7.30
N ILE A 25 17.47 -13.69 7.70
CA ILE A 25 16.07 -13.28 7.80
C ILE A 25 15.54 -12.61 6.53
N CYS A 26 16.38 -12.31 5.54
CA CYS A 26 15.95 -11.58 4.34
C CYS A 26 15.17 -12.51 3.39
N PRO A 27 13.85 -12.29 3.18
CA PRO A 27 13.04 -13.17 2.32
C PRO A 27 13.27 -12.93 0.81
N TYR A 28 14.22 -12.06 0.47
CA TYR A 28 14.54 -11.63 -0.89
C TYR A 28 15.99 -11.86 -1.27
N GLU A 29 16.79 -12.46 -0.38
CA GLU A 29 18.23 -12.70 -0.63
C GLU A 29 18.97 -11.43 -1.07
N ALA A 30 18.52 -10.29 -0.52
CA ALA A 30 19.04 -8.97 -0.84
C ALA A 30 20.23 -8.60 0.04
N VAL A 31 20.55 -9.40 1.05
CA VAL A 31 21.71 -9.18 1.91
C VAL A 31 22.76 -10.19 1.50
N ARG A 32 24.02 -9.77 1.39
CA ARG A 32 25.16 -10.64 1.11
C ARG A 32 26.30 -10.35 2.09
N ARG A 33 27.15 -11.35 2.30
CA ARG A 33 28.39 -11.19 3.04
C ARG A 33 29.54 -11.38 2.06
N ASP A 34 30.41 -10.39 1.98
CA ASP A 34 31.62 -10.47 1.19
C ASP A 34 32.59 -11.49 1.81
N ALA A 35 33.13 -12.38 0.98
CA ALA A 35 33.92 -13.53 1.45
C ALA A 35 35.31 -13.12 1.95
N GLU A 36 35.89 -12.06 1.38
CA GLU A 36 37.26 -11.62 1.68
C GLU A 36 37.30 -10.65 2.86
N THR A 37 36.46 -9.62 2.81
CA THR A 37 36.42 -8.54 3.80
C THR A 37 35.51 -8.85 4.99
N GLY A 38 34.58 -9.80 4.82
CA GLY A 38 33.53 -10.12 5.79
C GLY A 38 32.46 -9.05 5.92
N LYS A 39 32.49 -7.98 5.11
CA LYS A 39 31.49 -6.91 5.11
C LYS A 39 30.12 -7.44 4.72
N VAL A 40 29.09 -6.86 5.31
CA VAL A 40 27.69 -7.19 4.97
C VAL A 40 27.14 -6.06 4.13
N GLU A 41 26.54 -6.41 2.98
CA GLU A 41 26.05 -5.46 1.99
C GLU A 41 24.61 -5.76 1.61
N ILE A 42 23.89 -4.74 1.17
CA ILE A 42 22.51 -4.84 0.68
C ILE A 42 22.50 -4.59 -0.83
N ASP A 43 22.09 -5.59 -1.59
CA ASP A 43 21.73 -5.47 -2.99
C ASP A 43 20.40 -4.71 -3.10
N LEU A 44 20.48 -3.42 -3.39
CA LEU A 44 19.31 -2.56 -3.59
C LEU A 44 18.43 -3.01 -4.75
N GLN A 45 18.94 -3.73 -5.75
CA GLN A 45 18.13 -4.24 -6.85
C GLN A 45 17.20 -5.38 -6.43
N LYS A 46 17.55 -6.10 -5.36
CA LYS A 46 16.71 -7.13 -4.74
C LYS A 46 15.91 -6.62 -3.54
N CYS A 47 16.42 -5.61 -2.83
CA CYS A 47 15.83 -5.10 -1.60
C CYS A 47 14.42 -4.56 -1.84
N GLN A 48 13.44 -5.08 -1.11
CA GLN A 48 12.04 -4.67 -1.23
C GLN A 48 11.61 -3.63 -0.18
N VAL A 49 12.57 -3.04 0.55
CA VAL A 49 12.34 -2.02 1.60
C VAL A 49 11.34 -2.51 2.67
N CYS A 50 11.39 -3.81 2.99
CA CYS A 50 10.44 -4.42 3.93
C CYS A 50 10.71 -4.04 5.40
N GLY A 51 11.96 -3.70 5.75
CA GLY A 51 12.39 -3.34 7.11
C GLY A 51 12.65 -4.54 8.06
N ILE A 52 12.52 -5.78 7.57
CA ILE A 52 12.71 -6.97 8.40
C ILE A 52 14.16 -7.09 8.91
N CYS A 53 15.16 -6.88 8.05
CA CYS A 53 16.57 -6.89 8.45
C CYS A 53 16.90 -5.76 9.44
N TYR A 54 16.37 -4.56 9.20
CA TYR A 54 16.47 -3.41 10.10
C TYR A 54 15.99 -3.77 11.51
N SER A 55 14.88 -4.50 11.61
CA SER A 55 14.31 -4.95 12.91
C SER A 55 14.95 -6.14 13.56
N ALA A 56 15.87 -6.79 12.85
CA ALA A 56 16.58 -7.96 13.35
C ALA A 56 18.03 -7.64 13.71
N CYS A 57 18.53 -6.44 13.41
CA CYS A 57 19.91 -6.07 13.69
C CYS A 57 20.10 -5.84 15.20
N PRO A 58 20.88 -6.68 15.91
CA PRO A 58 21.02 -6.57 17.36
C PRO A 58 21.87 -5.37 17.80
N VAL A 59 22.65 -4.79 16.87
CA VAL A 59 23.56 -3.68 17.09
C VAL A 59 23.12 -2.40 16.37
N PHE A 60 21.87 -2.38 15.85
CA PHE A 60 21.28 -1.24 15.16
C PHE A 60 22.13 -0.64 14.02
N ALA A 61 22.97 -1.46 13.38
CA ALA A 61 23.87 -1.04 12.31
C ALA A 61 23.17 -0.83 10.95
N ILE A 62 21.87 -1.09 10.85
CA ILE A 62 21.11 -0.91 9.60
C ILE A 62 20.32 0.39 9.73
N GLU A 63 20.45 1.26 8.74
CA GLU A 63 19.73 2.53 8.68
C GLU A 63 18.68 2.45 7.56
N ILE A 64 17.55 3.13 7.77
CA ILE A 64 16.45 3.19 6.80
C ILE A 64 15.91 4.62 6.75
N VAL A 65 15.60 5.10 5.55
CA VAL A 65 15.09 6.47 5.34
C VAL A 65 13.66 6.65 5.81
N TYR A 66 12.85 5.58 5.73
CA TYR A 66 11.44 5.60 6.09
C TYR A 66 11.15 4.67 7.25
N TYR A 67 10.27 5.12 8.15
CA TYR A 67 9.73 4.29 9.24
C TYR A 67 10.82 3.76 10.19
N ASP A 68 11.83 4.56 10.48
CA ASP A 68 12.74 4.29 11.59
C ASP A 68 11.97 4.27 12.92
N TYR A 69 12.45 3.51 13.90
CA TYR A 69 11.68 3.26 15.12
C TYR A 69 11.43 4.50 15.95
N ASP A 70 12.40 5.42 16.01
CA ASP A 70 12.27 6.61 16.84
C ASP A 70 11.22 7.56 16.24
N SER A 71 11.18 7.72 14.92
CA SER A 71 10.10 8.44 14.23
C SER A 71 8.73 7.79 14.46
N LEU A 72 8.64 6.45 14.41
CA LEU A 72 7.37 5.75 14.66
C LEU A 72 6.89 5.92 16.11
N VAL A 73 7.79 5.83 17.08
CA VAL A 73 7.45 6.07 18.50
C VAL A 73 7.03 7.51 18.70
N GLY A 74 7.77 8.48 18.15
CA GLY A 74 7.45 9.90 18.21
C GLY A 74 6.08 10.22 17.60
N TYR A 75 5.71 9.57 16.50
CA TYR A 75 4.37 9.68 15.93
C TYR A 75 3.30 9.22 16.92
N VAL A 76 3.45 8.02 17.52
CA VAL A 76 2.48 7.48 18.48
C VAL A 76 2.35 8.38 19.71
N GLU A 77 3.46 8.86 20.25
CA GLU A 77 3.45 9.77 21.40
C GLU A 77 2.79 11.12 21.08
N GLY A 78 3.07 11.67 19.90
CA GLY A 78 2.45 12.90 19.42
C GLY A 78 0.94 12.76 19.27
N GLU A 79 0.50 11.68 18.62
CA GLU A 79 -0.93 11.40 18.43
C GLU A 79 -1.64 11.14 19.76
N ARG A 80 -1.01 10.39 20.68
CA ARG A 80 -1.54 10.17 22.03
C ARG A 80 -1.76 11.50 22.77
N LYS A 81 -0.80 12.43 22.70
CA LYS A 81 -0.94 13.76 23.32
C LYS A 81 -2.07 14.57 22.68
N ARG A 82 -2.29 14.40 21.38
CA ARG A 82 -3.31 15.13 20.61
C ARG A 82 -4.72 14.60 20.84
N THR A 83 -4.91 13.28 20.90
CA THR A 83 -6.23 12.63 20.95
C THR A 83 -6.58 12.08 22.33
N GLY A 84 -5.59 11.78 23.16
CA GLY A 84 -5.78 11.06 24.43
C GLY A 84 -5.94 9.55 24.25
N ALA A 85 -5.90 9.03 23.02
CA ALA A 85 -6.15 7.62 22.73
C ALA A 85 -5.10 6.72 23.38
N GLU A 86 -5.57 5.67 24.06
CA GLU A 86 -4.72 4.71 24.78
C GLU A 86 -4.55 3.37 24.04
N THR A 87 -5.10 3.27 22.83
CA THR A 87 -4.99 2.07 21.98
C THR A 87 -4.24 2.42 20.69
N LEU A 88 -3.24 1.63 20.35
CA LEU A 88 -2.55 1.71 19.06
C LEU A 88 -3.03 0.58 18.15
N VAL A 89 -3.45 0.91 16.93
CA VAL A 89 -3.75 -0.09 15.90
C VAL A 89 -2.68 -0.03 14.80
N LEU A 90 -1.80 -1.03 14.79
CA LEU A 90 -0.81 -1.25 13.74
C LEU A 90 -1.46 -1.95 12.55
N MET A 91 -1.25 -1.44 11.34
CA MET A 91 -1.88 -2.00 10.14
C MET A 91 -0.88 -2.25 9.02
N CYS A 92 -0.83 -3.49 8.54
CA CYS A 92 -0.09 -3.81 7.32
C CYS A 92 -0.73 -3.15 6.11
N ARG A 93 0.03 -2.49 5.25
CA ARG A 93 -0.53 -1.89 4.03
C ARG A 93 -1.19 -2.92 3.13
N GLY A 94 -0.70 -4.17 3.13
CA GLY A 94 -1.20 -5.23 2.25
C GLY A 94 -2.59 -5.73 2.54
N ASN A 95 -3.06 -5.74 3.79
CA ASN A 95 -4.47 -6.05 4.07
C ASN A 95 -5.40 -4.87 3.77
N SER A 96 -4.79 -3.69 3.60
CA SER A 96 -5.32 -2.48 2.99
C SER A 96 -6.66 -1.95 3.53
N PRO A 97 -7.02 -2.07 4.83
CA PRO A 97 -8.15 -1.29 5.29
C PRO A 97 -7.83 0.20 5.13
N SER A 98 -8.77 0.93 4.53
CA SER A 98 -8.87 2.35 4.85
C SER A 98 -9.14 2.47 6.36
N THR A 99 -8.81 3.58 7.00
CA THR A 99 -9.13 3.80 8.43
C THR A 99 -10.60 3.55 8.77
N ARG A 100 -11.49 3.69 7.77
CA ARG A 100 -12.93 3.42 7.88
C ARG A 100 -13.29 1.94 8.01
N GLU A 101 -12.48 1.04 7.48
CA GLU A 101 -12.74 -0.42 7.51
C GLU A 101 -12.15 -1.10 8.73
N VAL A 102 -11.24 -0.43 9.44
CA VAL A 102 -10.52 -1.00 10.58
C VAL A 102 -11.50 -1.42 11.67
N GLU A 103 -12.49 -0.56 11.97
CA GLU A 103 -13.50 -0.86 12.99
C GLU A 103 -14.32 -2.09 12.62
N GLU A 104 -14.71 -2.26 11.35
CA GLU A 104 -15.41 -3.46 10.88
C GLU A 104 -14.55 -4.71 11.04
N ILE A 105 -13.27 -4.64 10.65
CA ILE A 105 -12.32 -5.76 10.77
C ILE A 105 -12.14 -6.15 12.24
N LEU A 106 -12.00 -5.16 13.12
CA LEU A 106 -11.86 -5.40 14.55
C LEU A 106 -13.16 -6.00 15.12
N ALA A 107 -14.33 -5.50 14.71
CA ALA A 107 -15.64 -6.01 15.14
C ALA A 107 -15.89 -7.45 14.69
N GLU A 108 -15.51 -7.81 13.45
CA GLU A 108 -15.56 -9.20 12.94
C GLU A 108 -14.72 -10.17 13.81
N GLN A 109 -13.75 -9.65 14.56
CA GLN A 109 -12.89 -10.39 15.49
C GLN A 109 -13.31 -10.24 16.96
N GLY A 110 -14.48 -9.67 17.22
CA GLY A 110 -15.01 -9.46 18.58
C GLY A 110 -14.39 -8.28 19.33
N LEU A 111 -13.66 -7.39 18.65
CA LEU A 111 -13.01 -6.22 19.23
C LEU A 111 -13.79 -4.95 18.88
N SER A 112 -14.36 -4.30 19.90
CA SER A 112 -15.06 -3.03 19.75
C SER A 112 -14.14 -1.87 20.15
N ILE A 113 -13.29 -1.45 19.21
CA ILE A 113 -12.30 -0.38 19.42
C ILE A 113 -12.66 0.80 18.51
N LYS A 114 -12.96 1.96 19.10
CA LYS A 114 -13.37 3.17 18.38
C LYS A 114 -12.41 4.34 18.53
N ASP A 115 -11.74 4.44 19.67
CA ASP A 115 -10.73 5.46 19.94
C ASP A 115 -9.34 4.82 19.93
N TYR A 116 -8.59 5.08 18.86
CA TYR A 116 -7.28 4.50 18.65
C TYR A 116 -6.39 5.39 17.78
N ILE A 117 -5.09 5.19 17.92
CA ILE A 117 -4.07 5.77 17.06
C ILE A 117 -3.86 4.81 15.89
N PRO A 118 -4.17 5.20 14.64
CA PRO A 118 -3.89 4.38 13.47
C PRO A 118 -2.43 4.51 13.07
N LEU A 119 -1.68 3.42 13.03
CA LEU A 119 -0.33 3.41 12.47
C LEU A 119 -0.25 2.41 11.32
N ARG A 120 -0.27 2.96 10.10
CA ARG A 120 -0.16 2.17 8.87
C ARG A 120 1.29 2.06 8.45
N LEU A 121 1.72 0.84 8.12
CA LEU A 121 3.09 0.53 7.76
C LEU A 121 3.11 -0.42 6.56
N PRO A 122 4.15 -0.42 5.71
CA PRO A 122 4.24 -1.37 4.62
C PRO A 122 4.15 -2.84 5.08
N CYS A 123 4.74 -3.16 6.24
CA CYS A 123 4.78 -4.51 6.79
C CYS A 123 4.87 -4.51 8.31
N SER A 124 4.07 -5.33 9.01
CA SER A 124 4.26 -5.57 10.45
C SER A 124 5.60 -6.24 10.77
N GLY A 125 6.17 -6.99 9.81
CA GLY A 125 7.48 -7.66 9.93
C GLY A 125 8.63 -6.74 10.31
N ARG A 126 8.51 -5.43 10.07
CA ARG A 126 9.52 -4.43 10.48
C ARG A 126 9.40 -3.99 11.92
N ILE A 127 8.32 -4.33 12.62
CA ILE A 127 8.12 -3.89 13.99
C ILE A 127 8.89 -4.84 14.92
N PRO A 128 9.94 -4.36 15.61
CA PRO A 128 10.63 -5.14 16.63
C PRO A 128 9.80 -5.15 17.92
N THR A 129 10.08 -6.11 18.80
CA THR A 129 9.42 -6.19 20.11
C THR A 129 9.72 -4.96 20.97
N GLU A 130 10.92 -4.40 20.85
CA GLU A 130 11.32 -3.18 21.56
C GLU A 130 10.38 -1.99 21.29
N PHE A 131 9.93 -1.82 20.04
CA PHE A 131 8.97 -0.79 19.69
C PHE A 131 7.67 -0.93 20.51
N ILE A 132 7.17 -2.16 20.65
CA ILE A 132 5.96 -2.45 21.43
C ILE A 132 6.16 -2.09 22.89
N PHE A 133 7.32 -2.45 23.46
CA PHE A 133 7.64 -2.14 24.85
C PHE A 133 7.75 -0.63 25.10
N LYS A 134 8.42 0.11 24.20
CA LYS A 134 8.50 1.58 24.24
C LYS A 134 7.12 2.23 24.17
N VAL A 135 6.28 1.78 23.24
CA VAL A 135 4.91 2.28 23.08
C VAL A 135 4.06 2.02 24.32
N LEU A 136 4.09 0.81 24.88
CA LEU A 136 3.37 0.51 26.11
C LEU A 136 3.89 1.37 27.29
N GLY A 137 5.21 1.56 27.37
CA GLY A 137 5.87 2.43 28.35
C GLY A 137 5.50 3.91 28.22
N SER A 138 5.06 4.38 27.05
CA SER A 138 4.61 5.76 26.83
C SER A 138 3.17 6.01 27.25
N GLY A 139 2.50 5.01 27.83
CA GLY A 139 1.13 5.09 28.36
C GLY A 139 0.04 4.60 27.41
N ILE A 140 0.40 3.94 26.30
CA ILE A 140 -0.53 3.11 25.54
C ILE A 140 -0.83 1.85 26.35
N LYS A 141 -2.10 1.48 26.44
CA LYS A 141 -2.55 0.30 27.20
C LYS A 141 -2.70 -0.94 26.33
N ASN A 142 -3.11 -0.76 25.08
CA ASN A 142 -3.39 -1.85 24.15
C ASN A 142 -2.73 -1.59 22.79
N VAL A 143 -2.08 -2.61 22.24
CA VAL A 143 -1.56 -2.61 20.88
C VAL A 143 -2.23 -3.72 20.08
N VAL A 144 -2.99 -3.36 19.05
CA VAL A 144 -3.59 -4.33 18.13
C VAL A 144 -2.83 -4.30 16.82
N SER A 145 -2.28 -5.44 16.42
CA SER A 145 -1.57 -5.62 15.16
C SER A 145 -2.46 -6.32 14.14
N VAL A 146 -3.01 -5.55 13.20
CA VAL A 146 -3.78 -6.04 12.06
C VAL A 146 -2.81 -6.42 10.93
N GLN A 147 -2.61 -7.72 10.77
CA GLN A 147 -1.65 -8.32 9.84
C GLN A 147 -2.36 -8.98 8.66
N CYS A 148 -1.62 -9.18 7.57
CA CYS A 148 -2.09 -10.06 6.49
C CYS A 148 -2.27 -11.48 7.03
N GLU A 149 -3.12 -12.28 6.39
CA GLU A 149 -3.09 -13.73 6.55
C GLU A 149 -1.75 -14.28 6.06
N ASP A 150 -1.32 -15.42 6.58
CA ASP A 150 0.03 -15.94 6.37
C ASP A 150 0.31 -16.23 4.88
N PHE A 151 -0.60 -16.92 4.18
CA PHE A 151 -0.50 -17.18 2.74
C PHE A 151 -0.71 -15.93 1.87
N PHE A 152 -1.26 -14.86 2.43
CA PHE A 152 -1.49 -13.59 1.74
C PHE A 152 -0.31 -12.61 1.87
N CYS A 153 0.67 -12.89 2.73
CA CYS A 153 1.68 -11.93 3.13
C CYS A 153 2.45 -11.34 1.91
N ARG A 154 2.29 -10.04 1.67
CA ARG A 154 2.91 -9.34 0.52
C ARG A 154 4.42 -9.22 0.59
N PHE A 155 4.98 -9.43 1.79
CA PHE A 155 6.42 -9.48 2.03
C PHE A 155 6.94 -10.88 2.33
N LYS A 156 6.21 -11.92 1.89
CA LYS A 156 6.49 -13.36 2.10
C LYS A 156 6.42 -13.76 3.58
N GLU A 157 7.44 -13.41 4.37
CA GLU A 157 7.59 -13.87 5.76
C GLU A 157 7.21 -12.84 6.83
N GLY A 158 6.88 -11.60 6.43
CA GLY A 158 6.70 -10.48 7.37
C GLY A 158 5.65 -10.73 8.46
N THR A 159 4.50 -11.26 8.07
CA THR A 159 3.42 -11.64 8.99
C THR A 159 3.89 -12.70 9.99
N LYS A 160 4.48 -13.79 9.49
CA LYS A 160 4.94 -14.93 10.30
C LYS A 160 6.03 -14.50 11.30
N ILE A 161 6.96 -13.65 10.86
CA ILE A 161 8.03 -13.10 11.71
C ILE A 161 7.42 -12.27 12.84
N ASN A 162 6.56 -11.30 12.53
CA ASN A 162 6.02 -10.42 13.55
C ASN A 162 5.05 -11.13 14.49
N THR A 163 4.20 -12.04 13.99
CA THR A 163 3.32 -12.87 14.83
C THR A 163 4.12 -13.63 15.89
N ARG A 164 5.25 -14.25 15.51
CA ARG A 164 6.14 -14.94 16.47
C ARG A 164 6.76 -13.98 17.47
N ARG A 165 7.24 -12.82 17.02
CA ARG A 165 7.81 -11.78 17.90
C ARG A 165 6.80 -11.29 18.94
N LEU A 166 5.58 -10.96 18.51
CA LEU A 166 4.52 -10.49 19.41
C LEU A 166 4.03 -11.59 20.35
N PHE A 167 3.95 -12.84 19.88
CA PHE A 167 3.59 -13.97 20.75
C PHE A 167 4.62 -14.18 21.87
N LEU A 168 5.92 -14.16 21.54
CA LEU A 168 6.99 -14.23 22.54
C LEU A 168 7.03 -12.99 23.44
N GLY A 169 6.89 -11.80 22.85
CA GLY A 169 6.85 -10.54 23.58
C GLY A 169 5.71 -10.47 24.59
N ARG A 170 4.53 -11.02 24.26
CA ARG A 170 3.40 -11.09 25.18
C ARG A 170 3.73 -11.90 26.44
N ARG A 171 4.49 -12.99 26.33
CA ARG A 171 4.93 -13.75 27.51
C ARG A 171 5.81 -12.93 28.43
N VAL A 172 6.72 -12.14 27.86
CA VAL A 172 7.55 -11.21 28.64
C VAL A 172 6.69 -10.13 29.31
N LEU A 173 5.71 -9.58 28.58
CA LEU A 173 4.80 -8.56 29.11
C LEU A 173 3.93 -9.09 30.27
N GLU A 174 3.44 -10.33 30.17
CA GLU A 174 2.69 -11.00 31.24
C GLU A 174 3.52 -11.07 32.54
N GLU A 175 4.80 -11.46 32.45
CA GLU A 175 5.71 -11.50 33.60
C GLU A 175 6.02 -10.11 34.18
N LEU A 176 5.99 -9.07 33.34
CA LEU A 176 6.15 -7.68 33.75
C LEU A 176 4.85 -7.05 34.29
N GLY A 177 3.77 -7.82 34.42
CA GLY A 177 2.51 -7.38 35.00
C GLY A 177 1.55 -6.66 34.04
N PHE A 178 1.82 -6.69 32.73
CA PHE A 178 0.88 -6.18 31.74
C PHE A 178 -0.29 -7.15 31.53
N SER A 179 -1.42 -6.62 31.06
CA SER A 179 -2.57 -7.43 30.67
C SER A 179 -2.19 -8.45 29.58
N LYS A 180 -2.79 -9.63 29.61
CA LYS A 180 -2.69 -10.63 28.53
C LYS A 180 -3.15 -10.09 27.18
N ASP A 181 -4.02 -9.07 27.21
CA ASP A 181 -4.59 -8.43 26.03
C ASP A 181 -3.86 -7.14 25.64
N ALA A 182 -2.77 -6.78 26.34
CA ALA A 182 -1.96 -5.60 26.03
C ALA A 182 -1.41 -5.63 24.60
N VAL A 183 -1.24 -6.82 24.02
CA VAL A 183 -0.86 -7.01 22.62
C VAL A 183 -1.72 -8.08 21.98
N GLN A 184 -2.42 -7.72 20.90
CA GLN A 184 -3.29 -8.62 20.15
C GLN A 184 -2.91 -8.65 18.67
N VAL A 185 -3.08 -9.79 18.02
CA VAL A 185 -2.84 -9.96 16.59
C VAL A 185 -4.14 -10.33 15.91
N VAL A 186 -4.55 -9.52 14.92
CA VAL A 186 -5.71 -9.77 14.07
C VAL A 186 -5.21 -10.12 12.67
N LYS A 187 -5.75 -11.18 12.08
CA LYS A 187 -5.44 -11.57 10.69
C LYS A 187 -6.60 -11.15 9.81
N TYR A 188 -6.29 -10.39 8.76
CA TYR A 188 -7.27 -9.98 7.77
C TYR A 188 -6.59 -9.85 6.43
N SER A 189 -7.28 -10.19 5.35
CA SER A 189 -6.83 -9.94 3.98
C SER A 189 -8.01 -9.78 3.06
N ARG A 190 -7.96 -8.74 2.22
CA ARG A 190 -9.02 -8.49 1.23
C ARG A 190 -9.09 -9.63 0.22
N LYS A 191 -10.28 -10.23 0.10
CA LYS A 191 -10.59 -11.28 -0.86
C LYS A 191 -11.56 -10.77 -1.92
N ALA A 192 -11.63 -11.50 -3.03
CA ALA A 192 -12.67 -11.29 -4.02
C ALA A 192 -13.97 -11.92 -3.52
N VAL A 193 -15.09 -11.23 -3.71
CA VAL A 193 -16.43 -11.65 -3.26
C VAL A 193 -17.38 -11.54 -4.43
N TYR A 194 -18.27 -12.53 -4.57
CA TYR A 194 -19.32 -12.52 -5.58
C TYR A 194 -20.62 -11.88 -5.06
N ASP A 195 -21.26 -11.12 -5.93
CA ASP A 195 -22.71 -10.99 -5.97
C ASP A 195 -23.26 -12.09 -6.90
N THR A 196 -23.71 -13.19 -6.30
CA THR A 196 -24.17 -14.38 -7.04
C THR A 196 -25.40 -14.10 -7.89
N THR A 197 -26.17 -13.05 -7.61
CA THR A 197 -27.36 -12.68 -8.37
C THR A 197 -27.04 -12.05 -9.72
N LYS A 198 -25.83 -11.48 -9.86
CA LYS A 198 -25.34 -10.86 -11.10
C LYS A 198 -24.48 -11.79 -11.94
N CYS A 199 -24.01 -12.91 -11.37
CA CYS A 199 -23.08 -13.79 -12.06
C CYS A 199 -23.81 -14.63 -13.12
N VAL A 200 -23.30 -14.62 -14.35
CA VAL A 200 -23.86 -15.38 -15.46
C VAL A 200 -23.07 -16.66 -15.79
N GLY A 201 -22.07 -17.02 -14.98
CA GLY A 201 -21.28 -18.25 -15.19
C GLY A 201 -20.43 -18.26 -16.46
N CYS A 202 -19.87 -17.11 -16.88
CA CYS A 202 -19.03 -17.02 -18.09
C CYS A 202 -17.55 -17.39 -17.88
N ASP A 203 -17.15 -17.66 -16.64
CA ASP A 203 -15.83 -18.12 -16.21
C ASP A 203 -14.59 -17.28 -16.60
N LYS A 204 -14.76 -16.07 -17.15
CA LYS A 204 -13.63 -15.14 -17.41
C LYS A 204 -12.75 -14.90 -16.19
N CYS A 205 -13.36 -14.83 -15.01
CA CYS A 205 -12.68 -14.68 -13.73
C CYS A 205 -11.78 -15.88 -13.39
N VAL A 206 -12.18 -17.10 -13.74
CA VAL A 206 -11.39 -18.33 -13.59
C VAL A 206 -10.16 -18.23 -14.49
N PHE A 207 -10.34 -17.92 -15.78
CA PHE A 207 -9.25 -17.86 -16.75
C PHE A 207 -8.22 -16.76 -16.46
N ILE A 208 -8.65 -15.59 -15.95
CA ILE A 208 -7.73 -14.47 -15.70
C ILE A 208 -6.98 -14.58 -14.37
N CYS A 209 -7.39 -15.49 -13.47
CA CYS A 209 -6.84 -15.54 -12.12
C CYS A 209 -5.41 -16.07 -12.15
N PRO A 210 -4.38 -15.25 -11.86
CA PRO A 210 -2.99 -15.69 -11.96
C PRO A 210 -2.59 -16.65 -10.83
N TYR A 211 -3.45 -16.79 -9.82
CA TYR A 211 -3.22 -17.57 -8.61
C TYR A 211 -4.01 -18.88 -8.57
N ALA A 212 -4.77 -19.19 -9.62
CA ALA A 212 -5.72 -20.31 -9.62
C ALA A 212 -6.68 -20.30 -8.40
N ALA A 213 -7.04 -19.10 -7.92
CA ALA A 213 -7.85 -18.92 -6.73
C ALA A 213 -9.36 -18.93 -6.97
N ILE A 214 -9.80 -19.26 -8.20
CA ILE A 214 -11.21 -19.31 -8.57
C ILE A 214 -11.43 -20.60 -9.35
N GLU A 215 -12.35 -21.43 -8.86
CA GLU A 215 -12.72 -22.71 -9.47
C GLU A 215 -14.10 -22.61 -10.11
N ALA A 216 -14.23 -23.05 -11.35
CA ALA A 216 -15.52 -23.14 -12.02
C ALA A 216 -16.41 -24.17 -11.31
N GLU A 217 -17.70 -23.85 -11.17
CA GLU A 217 -18.70 -24.73 -10.56
C GLU A 217 -19.79 -25.03 -11.60
N PRO A 218 -20.16 -26.31 -11.83
CA PRO A 218 -21.18 -26.66 -12.81
C PRO A 218 -22.51 -25.97 -12.51
N PHE A 219 -23.02 -25.20 -13.47
CA PHE A 219 -24.31 -24.50 -13.39
C PHE A 219 -24.44 -23.53 -12.20
N ALA A 220 -23.32 -23.06 -11.65
CA ALA A 220 -23.32 -22.17 -10.49
C ALA A 220 -22.30 -21.04 -10.63
N THR A 221 -22.32 -20.11 -9.65
CA THR A 221 -21.28 -19.09 -9.54
C THR A 221 -19.95 -19.77 -9.18
N PRO A 222 -18.83 -19.44 -9.85
CA PRO A 222 -17.52 -20.00 -9.50
C PRO A 222 -17.15 -19.75 -8.04
N LYS A 223 -16.40 -20.66 -7.44
CA LYS A 223 -15.99 -20.59 -6.03
C LYS A 223 -14.65 -19.88 -5.89
N VAL A 224 -14.54 -18.94 -4.95
CA VAL A 224 -13.25 -18.32 -4.58
C VAL A 224 -12.58 -19.16 -3.50
N LEU A 225 -11.35 -19.60 -3.76
CA LEU A 225 -10.48 -20.24 -2.77
C LEU A 225 -9.73 -19.14 -1.99
N ASN A 226 -10.19 -18.84 -0.78
CA ASN A 226 -9.68 -17.72 0.01
C ASN A 226 -8.18 -17.81 0.30
N ASP A 227 -7.64 -19.01 0.55
CA ASP A 227 -6.22 -19.19 0.87
C ASP A 227 -5.29 -18.81 -0.30
N TYR A 228 -5.77 -18.94 -1.55
CA TYR A 228 -5.04 -18.58 -2.76
C TYR A 228 -5.37 -17.17 -3.24
N CYS A 229 -6.51 -16.61 -2.83
CA CYS A 229 -6.95 -15.31 -3.30
C CYS A 229 -6.10 -14.19 -2.71
N MET A 230 -5.24 -13.63 -3.56
CA MET A 230 -4.39 -12.49 -3.23
C MET A 230 -5.09 -11.14 -3.39
N GLY A 231 -6.41 -11.10 -3.60
CA GLY A 231 -7.18 -9.84 -3.66
C GLY A 231 -6.69 -8.87 -4.74
N CYS A 232 -6.13 -9.38 -5.85
CA CYS A 232 -5.51 -8.55 -6.89
C CYS A 232 -6.49 -7.85 -7.82
N GLY A 233 -7.78 -8.23 -7.79
CA GLY A 233 -8.87 -7.62 -8.56
C GLY A 233 -8.88 -7.88 -10.07
N ALA A 234 -7.99 -8.74 -10.59
CA ALA A 234 -7.98 -9.11 -12.01
C ALA A 234 -9.33 -9.69 -12.48
N CYS A 235 -9.96 -10.50 -11.63
CA CYS A 235 -11.28 -11.07 -11.88
C CYS A 235 -12.38 -10.02 -11.92
N ALA A 236 -12.29 -8.96 -11.11
CA ALA A 236 -13.24 -7.86 -11.09
C ALA A 236 -13.17 -7.05 -12.40
N LEU A 237 -11.96 -6.79 -12.89
CA LEU A 237 -11.74 -6.05 -14.14
C LEU A 237 -12.36 -6.72 -15.37
N VAL A 238 -12.33 -8.05 -15.45
CA VAL A 238 -12.84 -8.78 -16.63
C VAL A 238 -14.32 -9.16 -16.53
N CYS A 239 -14.99 -8.86 -15.41
CA CYS A 239 -16.36 -9.26 -15.18
C CYS A 239 -17.34 -8.27 -15.83
N PRO A 240 -18.02 -8.62 -16.94
CA PRO A 240 -18.89 -7.68 -17.64
C PRO A 240 -20.17 -7.34 -16.86
N HIS A 241 -20.51 -8.11 -15.83
CA HIS A 241 -21.69 -7.90 -14.99
C HIS A 241 -21.34 -7.29 -13.62
N HIS A 242 -20.08 -6.95 -13.37
CA HIS A 242 -19.58 -6.50 -12.05
C HIS A 242 -20.00 -7.43 -10.90
N ALA A 243 -20.13 -8.73 -11.18
CA ALA A 243 -20.61 -9.75 -10.26
C ALA A 243 -19.54 -10.22 -9.27
N ILE A 244 -18.26 -9.90 -9.49
CA ILE A 244 -17.16 -10.19 -8.57
C ILE A 244 -16.37 -8.92 -8.31
N GLN A 245 -16.08 -8.62 -7.05
CA GLN A 245 -15.44 -7.38 -6.62
C GLN A 245 -14.47 -7.65 -5.47
N VAL A 246 -13.55 -6.73 -5.20
CA VAL A 246 -12.68 -6.76 -4.02
C VAL A 246 -13.26 -5.78 -3.00
N LYS A 247 -13.55 -6.24 -1.77
CA LYS A 247 -14.16 -5.41 -0.71
C LYS A 247 -13.41 -4.09 -0.54
N GLY A 248 -14.15 -2.97 -0.57
CA GLY A 248 -13.64 -1.60 -0.43
C GLY A 248 -13.01 -1.02 -1.70
N PHE A 249 -13.11 -1.72 -2.83
CA PHE A 249 -12.57 -1.31 -4.12
C PHE A 249 -13.56 -1.52 -5.28
N GLU A 250 -14.84 -1.46 -4.96
CA GLU A 250 -15.95 -1.53 -5.90
C GLU A 250 -15.90 -0.33 -6.85
N PHE A 251 -16.21 -0.55 -8.14
CA PHE A 251 -16.08 0.47 -9.19
C PHE A 251 -16.78 1.80 -8.84
N GLU A 252 -18.04 1.72 -8.41
CA GLU A 252 -18.84 2.91 -8.05
C GLU A 252 -18.29 3.62 -6.81
N ASN A 253 -17.80 2.87 -5.82
CA ASN A 253 -17.21 3.44 -4.61
C ASN A 253 -15.91 4.20 -4.96
N VAL A 254 -15.08 3.63 -5.84
CA VAL A 254 -13.86 4.29 -6.34
C VAL A 254 -14.22 5.59 -7.08
N LEU A 255 -15.14 5.51 -8.04
CA LEU A 255 -15.61 6.64 -8.84
C LEU A 255 -16.12 7.79 -7.97
N LYS A 256 -17.02 7.50 -7.02
CA LYS A 256 -17.60 8.50 -6.12
C LYS A 256 -16.52 9.21 -5.29
N ARG A 257 -15.61 8.44 -4.68
CA ARG A 257 -14.60 8.97 -3.74
C ARG A 257 -13.68 10.03 -4.37
N TYR A 258 -13.17 9.80 -5.58
CA TYR A 258 -12.33 10.81 -6.21
C TYR A 258 -13.16 11.97 -6.79
N SER A 259 -14.40 11.72 -7.21
CA SER A 259 -15.26 12.76 -7.80
C SER A 259 -15.64 13.82 -6.76
N ASP A 260 -15.97 13.39 -5.54
CA ASP A 260 -16.23 14.29 -4.42
C ASP A 260 -14.99 15.18 -4.12
N SER A 261 -13.79 14.63 -4.30
CA SER A 261 -12.53 15.37 -4.08
C SER A 261 -12.30 16.46 -5.14
N ALA A 262 -12.64 16.20 -6.41
CA ALA A 262 -12.57 17.20 -7.47
C ALA A 262 -13.51 18.38 -7.20
N ILE A 263 -14.77 18.10 -6.84
CA ILE A 263 -15.79 19.12 -6.56
C ILE A 263 -15.31 20.05 -5.45
N ARG A 264 -14.83 19.48 -4.34
CA ARG A 264 -14.32 20.24 -3.19
C ARG A 264 -13.18 21.18 -3.59
N LEU A 265 -12.16 20.66 -4.27
CA LEU A 265 -10.97 21.45 -4.64
C LEU A 265 -11.29 22.55 -5.66
N LYS A 266 -12.16 22.27 -6.63
CA LYS A 266 -12.62 23.28 -7.59
C LYS A 266 -13.44 24.37 -6.89
N ALA A 267 -14.27 24.02 -5.91
CA ALA A 267 -15.00 25.00 -5.10
C ALA A 267 -14.08 25.91 -4.26
N GLU A 268 -12.92 25.40 -3.83
CA GLU A 268 -11.86 26.17 -3.19
C GLU A 268 -11.05 27.06 -4.16
N GLY A 269 -11.42 27.09 -5.45
CA GLY A 269 -10.74 27.88 -6.48
C GLY A 269 -9.39 27.30 -6.93
N LYS A 270 -9.09 26.04 -6.61
CA LYS A 270 -7.83 25.38 -6.98
C LYS A 270 -7.81 25.05 -8.47
N SER A 271 -6.70 25.36 -9.12
CA SER A 271 -6.45 25.01 -10.53
C SER A 271 -4.94 25.00 -10.83
N PRO A 272 -4.40 24.02 -11.58
CA PRO A 272 -5.09 22.79 -11.99
C PRO A 272 -5.36 21.88 -10.79
N VAL A 273 -6.31 20.95 -10.91
CA VAL A 273 -6.57 19.88 -9.94
C VAL A 273 -6.12 18.56 -10.54
N ILE A 274 -5.18 17.88 -9.87
CA ILE A 274 -4.59 16.63 -10.35
C ILE A 274 -5.07 15.44 -9.52
N LEU A 275 -5.46 14.35 -10.18
CA LEU A 275 -5.69 13.06 -9.52
C LEU A 275 -4.48 12.15 -9.70
N VAL A 276 -3.97 11.60 -8.61
CA VAL A 276 -2.86 10.64 -8.60
C VAL A 276 -3.37 9.28 -8.14
N PHE A 277 -3.65 8.37 -9.06
CA PHE A 277 -3.81 6.96 -8.71
C PHE A 277 -2.44 6.40 -8.35
N CYS A 278 -2.26 5.85 -7.15
CA CYS A 278 -0.94 5.41 -6.70
C CYS A 278 -0.95 3.99 -6.15
N CYS A 279 -0.08 3.13 -6.71
CA CYS A 279 0.13 1.75 -6.29
C CYS A 279 0.57 1.79 -4.82
N GLN A 280 -0.13 1.09 -3.93
CA GLN A 280 0.20 1.09 -2.48
C GLN A 280 1.66 0.65 -2.17
N TRP A 281 2.38 0.07 -3.14
CA TRP A 281 3.76 -0.40 -3.00
C TRP A 281 4.80 0.42 -3.76
N SER A 282 4.39 1.38 -4.59
CA SER A 282 5.34 2.12 -5.43
C SER A 282 5.93 3.31 -4.70
N GLU A 283 5.10 4.03 -3.95
CA GLU A 283 5.48 5.28 -3.30
C GLU A 283 4.87 5.35 -1.90
N PHE A 284 5.71 5.55 -0.89
CA PHE A 284 5.30 5.48 0.52
C PHE A 284 5.04 6.85 1.11
N SER A 285 5.94 7.81 0.88
CA SER A 285 5.87 9.13 1.52
C SER A 285 4.61 9.88 1.12
N ALA A 286 4.30 9.91 -0.18
CA ALA A 286 3.12 10.60 -0.69
C ALA A 286 1.80 9.98 -0.20
N LEU A 287 1.77 8.67 0.05
CA LEU A 287 0.57 8.01 0.54
C LEU A 287 0.38 8.17 2.06
N ASP A 288 1.46 8.33 2.81
CA ASP A 288 1.41 8.46 4.27
C ASP A 288 1.29 9.92 4.73
N ASN A 289 1.80 10.86 3.94
CA ASN A 289 1.62 12.30 4.15
C ASN A 289 1.07 13.00 2.89
N PRO A 290 -0.16 12.67 2.47
CA PRO A 290 -0.71 13.22 1.24
C PRO A 290 -0.96 14.73 1.33
N GLU A 291 -1.27 15.26 2.52
CA GLU A 291 -1.48 16.70 2.70
C GLU A 291 -0.17 17.49 2.56
N GLY A 292 0.93 16.98 3.13
CA GLY A 292 2.24 17.63 3.04
C GLY A 292 2.82 17.63 1.63
N ILE A 293 2.56 16.57 0.84
CA ILE A 293 3.16 16.37 -0.48
C ILE A 293 2.22 16.77 -1.62
N LEU A 294 0.97 16.31 -1.64
CA LEU A 294 0.09 16.49 -2.79
C LEU A 294 -0.78 17.73 -2.70
N PHE A 295 -1.37 17.99 -1.52
CA PHE A 295 -2.35 19.07 -1.38
C PHE A 295 -1.74 20.46 -1.67
N LYS A 296 -0.48 20.67 -1.27
CA LYS A 296 0.28 21.89 -1.61
C LYS A 296 0.51 22.08 -3.12
N ARG A 297 0.41 21.01 -3.90
CA ARG A 297 0.63 20.96 -5.36
C ARG A 297 -0.70 20.82 -6.12
N ASN A 298 -1.84 21.13 -5.48
CA ASN A 298 -3.19 20.95 -6.02
C ASN A 298 -3.47 19.52 -6.53
N ALA A 299 -2.86 18.52 -5.90
CA ALA A 299 -3.04 17.13 -6.23
C ALA A 299 -3.75 16.37 -5.11
N VAL A 300 -4.48 15.32 -5.47
CA VAL A 300 -5.06 14.34 -4.53
C VAL A 300 -4.65 12.94 -4.93
N THR A 301 -4.29 12.13 -3.95
CA THR A 301 -4.05 10.71 -4.19
C THR A 301 -5.30 9.88 -4.02
N PHE A 302 -5.42 8.89 -4.88
CA PHE A 302 -6.25 7.72 -4.67
C PHE A 302 -5.35 6.49 -4.59
N GLU A 303 -5.21 5.93 -3.40
CA GLU A 303 -4.42 4.72 -3.20
C GLU A 303 -5.11 3.52 -3.84
N VAL A 304 -4.39 2.81 -4.71
CA VAL A 304 -4.87 1.59 -5.36
C VAL A 304 -4.13 0.37 -4.81
N PRO A 305 -4.83 -0.71 -4.41
CA PRO A 305 -4.19 -1.95 -3.96
C PRO A 305 -3.25 -2.53 -5.03
N CYS A 306 -3.67 -2.42 -6.30
CA CYS A 306 -2.88 -2.77 -7.46
C CYS A 306 -3.51 -2.17 -8.72
N PHE A 307 -2.69 -1.73 -9.67
CA PHE A 307 -3.18 -1.33 -10.99
C PHE A 307 -3.70 -2.49 -11.85
N LYS A 308 -3.42 -3.75 -11.48
CA LYS A 308 -4.03 -4.93 -12.12
C LYS A 308 -5.57 -4.90 -12.05
N ALA A 309 -6.12 -4.28 -11.02
CA ALA A 309 -7.57 -4.12 -10.81
C ALA A 309 -8.13 -2.79 -11.34
N LEU A 310 -7.28 -1.81 -11.64
CA LEU A 310 -7.75 -0.48 -11.97
C LEU A 310 -8.25 -0.46 -13.40
N ASP A 311 -9.57 -0.33 -13.56
CA ASP A 311 -10.18 -0.12 -14.87
C ASP A 311 -9.69 1.22 -15.46
N PRO A 312 -9.08 1.23 -16.67
CA PRO A 312 -8.64 2.45 -17.32
C PRO A 312 -9.75 3.49 -17.54
N VAL A 313 -11.01 3.08 -17.56
CA VAL A 313 -12.17 3.97 -17.62
C VAL A 313 -12.18 4.98 -16.46
N HIS A 314 -11.60 4.64 -15.30
CA HIS A 314 -11.49 5.60 -14.19
C HIS A 314 -10.66 6.84 -14.55
N VAL A 315 -9.68 6.73 -15.45
CA VAL A 315 -8.91 7.90 -15.91
C VAL A 315 -9.77 8.82 -16.75
N VAL A 316 -10.57 8.25 -17.66
CA VAL A 316 -11.51 9.01 -18.49
C VAL A 316 -12.56 9.69 -17.61
N ASN A 317 -13.14 8.95 -16.67
CA ASN A 317 -14.13 9.47 -15.73
C ASN A 317 -13.55 10.58 -14.82
N ALA A 318 -12.30 10.44 -14.36
CA ALA A 318 -11.65 11.49 -13.59
C ALA A 318 -11.51 12.80 -14.38
N LEU A 319 -11.02 12.73 -15.63
CA LEU A 319 -10.93 13.92 -16.49
C LEU A 319 -12.31 14.55 -16.76
N ARG A 320 -13.35 13.72 -16.91
CA ARG A 320 -14.74 14.19 -17.07
C ARG A 320 -15.29 14.86 -15.81
N ASN A 321 -14.91 14.39 -14.63
CA ASN A 321 -15.42 14.87 -13.34
C ASN A 321 -14.65 16.08 -12.79
N GLY A 322 -13.83 16.73 -13.63
CA GLY A 322 -13.22 18.02 -13.32
C GLY A 322 -11.75 17.97 -12.94
N PHE A 323 -11.08 16.83 -13.02
CA PHE A 323 -9.62 16.79 -12.92
C PHE A 323 -8.97 17.30 -14.21
N ASP A 324 -7.99 18.19 -14.07
CA ASP A 324 -7.27 18.76 -15.22
C ASP A 324 -6.16 17.82 -15.73
N GLY A 325 -5.71 16.90 -14.88
CA GLY A 325 -4.75 15.86 -15.20
C GLY A 325 -4.85 14.65 -14.27
N VAL A 326 -4.45 13.49 -14.77
CA VAL A 326 -4.46 12.22 -14.05
C VAL A 326 -3.10 11.55 -14.18
N MET A 327 -2.49 11.22 -13.05
CA MET A 327 -1.25 10.44 -12.99
C MET A 327 -1.53 9.04 -12.46
N ALA A 328 -1.04 8.03 -13.15
CA ALA A 328 -1.04 6.63 -12.74
C ALA A 328 0.37 6.25 -12.28
N VAL A 329 0.59 6.13 -10.98
CA VAL A 329 1.89 5.80 -10.38
C VAL A 329 1.95 4.31 -10.12
N VAL A 330 2.72 3.60 -10.94
CA VAL A 330 2.85 2.14 -10.88
C VAL A 330 4.17 1.73 -10.25
N CYS A 331 4.11 0.54 -9.67
CA CYS A 331 5.26 -0.15 -9.13
C CYS A 331 6.26 -0.53 -10.25
N SER A 332 7.57 -0.45 -9.99
CA SER A 332 8.57 -0.97 -10.93
C SER A 332 8.43 -2.47 -11.16
N ALA A 333 8.98 -2.97 -12.27
CA ALA A 333 8.95 -4.41 -12.59
C ALA A 333 9.52 -5.27 -11.44
N LYS A 334 10.53 -4.77 -10.71
CA LYS A 334 11.19 -5.48 -9.60
C LYS A 334 10.48 -5.34 -8.25
N ASP A 335 9.52 -4.41 -8.14
CA ASP A 335 8.84 -4.10 -6.87
C ASP A 335 7.42 -4.62 -6.79
N CYS A 336 6.86 -5.07 -7.90
CA CYS A 336 5.49 -5.53 -7.96
C CYS A 336 5.26 -6.70 -6.98
N LYS A 337 4.32 -6.53 -6.04
CA LYS A 337 3.99 -7.55 -5.03
C LYS A 337 2.96 -8.57 -5.52
N LEU A 338 2.53 -8.47 -6.77
CA LEU A 338 1.48 -9.30 -7.34
C LEU A 338 1.94 -9.85 -8.69
N GLN A 339 1.59 -11.11 -8.95
CA GLN A 339 1.93 -11.83 -10.16
C GLN A 339 1.30 -11.12 -11.38
N GLU A 340 2.16 -10.75 -12.32
CA GLU A 340 1.83 -10.01 -13.55
C GLU A 340 1.07 -8.69 -13.28
N GLY A 341 1.23 -8.12 -12.07
CA GLY A 341 0.49 -6.92 -11.67
C GLY A 341 0.85 -5.69 -12.51
N ARG A 342 2.16 -5.43 -12.61
CA ARG A 342 2.73 -4.32 -13.39
C ARG A 342 2.51 -4.51 -14.89
N ASP A 343 2.69 -5.73 -15.39
CA ASP A 343 2.56 -5.99 -16.84
C ASP A 343 1.12 -5.84 -17.31
N THR A 344 0.15 -6.28 -16.49
CA THR A 344 -1.28 -6.07 -16.77
C THR A 344 -1.63 -4.57 -16.72
N ALA A 345 -1.11 -3.85 -15.73
CA ALA A 345 -1.29 -2.41 -15.60
C ALA A 345 -0.76 -1.67 -16.84
N GLU A 346 0.46 -1.97 -17.28
CA GLU A 346 1.10 -1.35 -18.43
C GLU A 346 0.29 -1.61 -19.71
N ARG A 347 -0.15 -2.85 -19.96
CA ARG A 347 -1.00 -3.19 -21.11
C ARG A 347 -2.30 -2.38 -21.11
N ASN A 348 -3.01 -2.38 -19.99
CA ASN A 348 -4.29 -1.67 -19.85
C ASN A 348 -4.14 -0.16 -20.03
N MET A 349 -3.09 0.43 -19.45
CA MET A 349 -2.82 1.87 -19.55
C MET A 349 -2.34 2.26 -20.95
N ASN A 350 -1.61 1.40 -21.66
CA ASN A 350 -1.22 1.65 -23.05
C ASN A 350 -2.43 1.69 -23.99
N VAL A 351 -3.40 0.78 -23.81
CA VAL A 351 -4.68 0.85 -24.55
C VAL A 351 -5.40 2.17 -24.28
N LEU A 352 -5.43 2.62 -23.03
CA LEU A 352 -6.01 3.91 -22.65
C LEU A 352 -5.28 5.10 -23.30
N ARG A 353 -3.95 5.06 -23.43
CA ARG A 353 -3.19 6.13 -24.08
C ARG A 353 -3.64 6.35 -25.53
N ASP A 354 -3.92 5.27 -26.26
CA ASP A 354 -4.43 5.36 -27.63
C ASP A 354 -5.82 6.01 -27.69
N VAL A 355 -6.69 5.69 -26.71
CA VAL A 355 -8.01 6.33 -26.57
C VAL A 355 -7.86 7.82 -26.25
N LEU A 356 -7.03 8.18 -25.27
CA LEU A 356 -6.80 9.58 -24.87
C LEU A 356 -6.17 10.40 -26.00
N LYS A 357 -5.30 9.79 -26.81
CA LYS A 357 -4.72 10.43 -27.99
C LYS A 357 -5.80 10.80 -29.01
N LYS A 358 -6.74 9.90 -29.29
CA LYS A 358 -7.90 10.17 -30.18
C LYS A 358 -8.81 11.26 -29.62
N MET A 359 -8.91 11.36 -28.29
CA MET A 359 -9.70 12.41 -27.62
C MET A 359 -8.96 13.75 -27.48
N GLY A 360 -7.68 13.84 -27.86
CA GLY A 360 -6.85 15.04 -27.65
C GLY A 360 -6.52 15.33 -26.18
N LEU A 361 -6.54 14.30 -25.32
CA LEU A 361 -6.34 14.41 -23.86
C LEU A 361 -5.05 13.74 -23.38
N ILE A 362 -4.19 13.24 -24.27
CA ILE A 362 -2.98 12.49 -23.90
C ILE A 362 -2.00 13.30 -23.02
N GLU A 363 -1.89 14.61 -23.23
CA GLU A 363 -1.02 15.49 -22.42
C GLU A 363 -1.51 15.67 -20.97
N ARG A 364 -2.73 15.21 -20.67
CA ARG A 364 -3.34 15.23 -19.32
C ARG A 364 -3.21 13.91 -18.59
N PHE A 365 -2.58 12.91 -19.19
CA PHE A 365 -2.39 11.62 -18.57
C PHE A 365 -0.92 11.27 -18.53
N GLU A 366 -0.48 10.75 -17.39
CA GLU A 366 0.87 10.23 -17.24
C GLU A 366 0.87 8.89 -16.52
N LEU A 367 1.45 7.87 -17.15
CA LEU A 367 1.85 6.63 -16.49
C LEU A 367 3.30 6.78 -16.03
N TYR A 368 3.53 6.73 -14.72
CA TYR A 368 4.85 6.90 -14.13
C TYR A 368 5.24 5.66 -13.32
N GLU A 369 6.42 5.13 -13.60
CA GLU A 369 7.01 4.02 -12.86
C GLU A 369 7.94 4.56 -11.78
N VAL A 370 7.71 4.18 -10.53
CA VAL A 370 8.55 4.55 -9.39
C VAL A 370 8.77 3.36 -8.46
N SER A 371 9.90 3.40 -7.78
CA SER A 371 10.36 2.39 -6.85
C SER A 371 10.47 3.03 -5.47
N PRO A 372 10.05 2.36 -4.38
CA PRO A 372 10.17 2.90 -3.03
C PRO A 372 11.63 3.01 -2.55
N ARG A 373 12.60 2.59 -3.37
CA ARG A 373 14.04 2.81 -3.14
C ARG A 373 14.53 4.16 -3.65
N ASP A 374 13.73 4.85 -4.47
CA ASP A 374 14.10 6.07 -5.15
C ASP A 374 13.45 7.29 -4.47
N ALA A 375 13.90 7.58 -3.25
CA ALA A 375 13.37 8.68 -2.44
C ALA A 375 13.40 10.02 -3.19
N GLY A 376 12.30 10.76 -3.15
CA GLY A 376 12.18 12.11 -3.74
C GLY A 376 11.83 12.14 -5.24
N LYS A 377 12.02 11.04 -5.98
CA LYS A 377 11.76 11.02 -7.43
C LYS A 377 10.27 11.16 -7.78
N PHE A 378 9.37 10.75 -6.89
CA PHE A 378 7.94 10.94 -7.11
C PHE A 378 7.57 12.43 -7.05
N GLU A 379 8.07 13.14 -6.05
CA GLU A 379 7.78 14.56 -5.83
C GLU A 379 8.27 15.42 -7.00
N GLU A 380 9.51 15.20 -7.44
CA GLU A 380 10.08 15.87 -8.61
C GLU A 380 9.21 15.65 -9.86
N ARG A 381 8.78 14.40 -10.07
CA ARG A 381 7.97 14.06 -11.24
C ARG A 381 6.56 14.63 -11.19
N LEU A 382 5.96 14.65 -10.00
CA LEU A 382 4.65 15.25 -9.78
C LEU A 382 4.67 16.76 -10.06
N GLU A 383 5.71 17.47 -9.60
CA GLU A 383 5.87 18.90 -9.88
C GLU A 383 5.98 19.18 -11.38
N ASP A 384 6.78 18.38 -12.09
CA ASP A 384 6.89 18.46 -13.53
C ASP A 384 5.54 18.24 -14.22
N PHE A 385 4.77 17.24 -13.79
CA PHE A 385 3.46 16.97 -14.37
C PHE A 385 2.44 18.08 -14.09
N VAL A 386 2.37 18.58 -12.85
CA VAL A 386 1.51 19.70 -12.48
C VAL A 386 1.84 20.92 -13.35
N ARG A 387 3.13 21.24 -13.54
CA ARG A 387 3.59 22.34 -14.39
C ARG A 387 3.15 22.15 -15.86
N ARG A 388 3.30 20.94 -16.42
CA ARG A 388 2.85 20.64 -17.79
C ARG A 388 1.34 20.81 -17.95
N VAL A 389 0.55 20.28 -17.02
CA VAL A 389 -0.92 20.39 -17.06
C VAL A 389 -1.39 21.83 -16.88
N SER A 390 -0.70 22.62 -16.05
CA SER A 390 -1.00 24.04 -15.83
C SER A 390 -0.86 24.88 -17.10
N ALA A 391 0.01 24.47 -18.02
CA ALA A 391 0.23 25.16 -19.30
C ALA A 391 -0.83 24.80 -20.36
N LEU A 392 -1.69 23.81 -20.11
CA LEU A 392 -2.73 23.40 -21.04
C LEU A 392 -3.98 24.29 -20.91
N PRO A 393 -4.72 24.56 -22.00
CA PRO A 393 -6.00 25.27 -21.92
C PRO A 393 -6.99 24.46 -21.07
N PRO A 394 -8.09 25.02 -20.52
CA PRO A 394 -9.10 24.24 -19.81
C PRO A 394 -9.69 23.10 -20.67
N ILE A 395 -10.09 21.99 -20.04
CA ILE A 395 -10.80 20.91 -20.72
C ILE A 395 -12.13 21.45 -21.23
N LYS A 396 -12.36 21.37 -22.56
CA LYS A 396 -13.70 21.61 -23.10
C LYS A 396 -14.64 20.54 -22.55
N PRO A 397 -15.87 20.88 -22.11
CA PRO A 397 -16.81 19.88 -21.64
C PRO A 397 -16.96 18.76 -22.65
N LEU A 398 -16.63 17.53 -22.25
CA LEU A 398 -16.80 16.34 -23.07
C LEU A 398 -18.32 16.14 -23.23
N ARG A 399 -18.88 16.60 -24.35
CA ARG A 399 -20.31 16.45 -24.66
C ARG A 399 -20.63 14.96 -24.77
N MET A 400 -21.66 14.52 -24.06
CA MET A 400 -22.36 13.28 -24.38
C MET A 400 -23.25 13.60 -25.58
N GLU A 401 -23.00 12.97 -26.73
CA GLU A 401 -24.14 12.67 -27.60
C GLU A 401 -24.94 11.59 -26.85
N ALA A 402 -26.22 11.91 -26.62
CA ALA A 402 -27.13 11.19 -25.72
C ALA A 402 -27.45 9.78 -26.20
#